data_AF-A0A4R1HJ70-F1
#
_entry.id   AF-A0A4R1HJ70-F1
#
_cell.length_a   1.000
_cell.length_b   1.000
_cell.length_c   1.000
_cell.angle_alpha   90.00
_cell.angle_beta   90.00
_cell.angle_gamma   90.00
#
_symmetry.space_group_name_H-M   'P 1'
#
loop_
_entity.id
_entity.type
_entity.pdbx_description
1 polymer ?
#
loop_
_entity_poly.entity_id
_entity_poly.type
_entity_poly.pdbx_seq_one_letter_code
_entity_poly.pdbx_strand_id
1 'polypeptide(L)'
;MSLWLDVHQWQPLRGNLHPIADVECEPPDPAPDSPAGWHDWAGECLTEVADKDRWQSGRYHFTVQERDDEGRNLNEIAQGYWEWAADQPVQPGKR
;
A
#
# COMPACT_ATOMS: atom_id res chain seq x y z
N MET A 1 14.62 0.36 -10.49
CA MET A 1 14.74 0.67 -9.06
C MET A 1 13.33 0.53 -8.53
N SER A 2 13.09 -0.37 -7.58
CA SER A 2 11.73 -0.61 -7.08
C SER A 2 11.50 0.17 -5.79
N LEU A 3 10.27 0.60 -5.57
CA LEU A 3 9.83 1.15 -4.29
C LEU A 3 9.02 0.11 -3.54
N TRP A 4 9.18 0.11 -2.23
CA TRP A 4 8.52 -0.82 -1.33
C TRP A 4 7.52 -0.07 -0.46
N LEU A 5 6.33 -0.65 -0.34
CA LEU A 5 5.25 -0.20 0.51
C LEU A 5 5.13 -1.18 1.68
N ASP A 6 5.54 -0.73 2.86
CA ASP A 6 5.33 -1.48 4.11
C ASP A 6 3.94 -1.20 4.64
N VAL A 7 3.08 -2.21 4.65
CA VAL A 7 1.66 -2.04 4.95
C VAL A 7 1.30 -2.67 6.28
N HIS A 8 0.70 -1.87 7.14
CA HIS A 8 0.27 -2.25 8.46
C HIS A 8 -1.21 -1.96 8.65
N GLN A 9 -1.89 -2.76 9.45
CA GLN A 9 -3.27 -2.48 9.86
C GLN A 9 -3.35 -2.30 11.37
N TRP A 10 -4.12 -1.32 11.82
CA TRP A 10 -4.40 -1.17 13.23
C TRP A 10 -5.30 -2.31 13.70
N GLN A 11 -4.83 -3.11 14.66
CA GLN A 11 -5.62 -4.16 15.27
C GLN A 11 -6.03 -3.77 16.70
N PRO A 12 -7.30 -3.39 16.94
CA PRO A 12 -7.73 -2.88 18.24
C PRO A 12 -7.60 -3.90 19.37
N LEU A 13 -7.68 -5.20 19.06
CA LEU A 13 -7.50 -6.28 20.03
C LEU A 13 -6.06 -6.46 20.50
N ARG A 14 -5.08 -5.94 19.75
CA ARG A 14 -3.64 -6.07 20.05
C ARG A 14 -2.97 -4.75 20.43
N GLY A 15 -3.65 -3.63 20.19
CA GLY A 15 -3.17 -2.29 20.57
C GLY A 15 -1.93 -1.84 19.81
N ASN A 16 -1.66 -2.42 18.63
CA ASN A 16 -0.52 -2.10 17.79
C ASN A 16 -0.86 -2.20 16.29
N LEU A 17 0.04 -1.65 15.48
CA LEU A 17 0.05 -1.83 14.03
C LEU A 17 0.62 -3.22 13.72
N HIS A 18 -0.18 -4.04 13.03
CA HIS A 18 0.25 -5.35 12.59
C HIS A 18 0.67 -5.32 11.13
N PRO A 19 1.86 -5.85 10.77
CA PRO A 19 2.27 -5.96 9.37
C PRO A 19 1.31 -6.88 8.63
N ILE A 20 0.88 -6.44 7.46
CA ILE A 20 -0.07 -7.14 6.58
C ILE A 20 0.65 -7.59 5.31
N ALA A 21 1.42 -6.70 4.70
CA ALA A 21 2.10 -6.99 3.45
C ALA A 21 3.29 -6.07 3.23
N ASP A 22 4.26 -6.59 2.47
CA ASP A 22 5.31 -5.85 1.81
C ASP A 22 4.98 -5.82 0.32
N VAL A 23 4.71 -4.64 -0.24
CA VAL A 23 4.33 -4.50 -1.65
C VAL A 23 5.44 -3.84 -2.43
N GLU A 24 5.99 -4.55 -3.41
CA GLU A 24 6.93 -3.99 -4.38
C GLU A 24 6.15 -3.33 -5.52
N CYS A 25 6.43 -2.05 -5.78
CA CYS A 25 5.87 -1.28 -6.87
C CYS A 25 6.94 -0.59 -7.71
N GLU A 26 6.66 -0.46 -9.01
CA GLU A 26 7.49 0.35 -9.89
C GLU A 26 7.31 1.84 -9.53
N PRO A 27 8.41 2.61 -9.38
CA PRO A 27 8.31 4.03 -9.05
C PRO A 27 7.57 4.79 -10.16
N PRO A 28 6.80 5.83 -9.79
CA PRO A 28 6.18 6.71 -10.76
C PRO A 28 7.24 7.53 -11.52
N ASP A 29 7.05 7.71 -12.83
CA ASP A 29 7.87 8.59 -13.67
C ASP A 29 6.98 9.66 -14.35
N PRO A 30 7.13 10.95 -14.01
CA PRO A 30 8.10 11.52 -13.07
C PRO A 30 7.74 11.25 -11.60
N ALA A 31 8.77 11.23 -10.74
CA ALA A 31 8.58 11.10 -9.30
C ALA A 31 7.75 12.28 -8.74
N PRO A 32 6.74 12.02 -7.88
CA PRO A 32 5.97 13.07 -7.24
C PRO A 32 6.86 14.01 -6.44
N ASP A 33 6.69 15.31 -6.69
CA ASP A 33 7.33 16.38 -5.94
C ASP A 33 6.61 16.74 -4.62
N SER A 34 5.49 16.07 -4.32
CA SER A 34 4.68 16.35 -3.14
C SER A 34 4.27 15.08 -2.37
N PRO A 35 4.09 15.17 -1.03
CA PRO A 35 3.62 14.06 -0.22
C PRO A 35 2.23 13.54 -0.64
N ALA A 36 1.37 14.43 -1.17
CA ALA A 36 0.05 14.06 -1.66
C ALA A 36 0.13 13.17 -2.91
N GLY A 37 1.06 13.45 -3.83
CA GLY A 37 1.28 12.60 -5.01
C GLY A 37 1.82 11.23 -4.65
N TRP A 38 2.71 11.14 -3.65
CA TRP A 38 3.16 9.84 -3.11
C TRP A 38 2.04 9.05 -2.45
N HIS A 39 1.10 9.74 -1.79
CA HIS A 39 -0.08 9.10 -1.21
C HIS A 39 -1.00 8.51 -2.28
N ASP A 40 -1.26 9.28 -3.35
CA ASP A 40 -2.12 8.87 -4.46
C ASP A 40 -1.54 7.63 -5.17
N TRP A 41 -0.27 7.69 -5.56
CA TRP A 41 0.47 6.56 -6.15
C TRP A 41 0.47 5.31 -5.25
N ALA A 42 0.72 5.49 -3.95
CA ALA A 42 0.68 4.38 -3.01
C ALA A 42 -0.73 3.76 -2.94
N GLY A 43 -1.78 4.59 -2.95
CA GLY A 43 -3.16 4.14 -2.97
C GLY A 43 -3.52 3.30 -4.21
N GLU A 44 -3.04 3.67 -5.39
CA GLU A 44 -3.22 2.90 -6.63
C GLU A 44 -2.56 1.52 -6.52
N CYS A 45 -1.29 1.50 -6.15
CA CYS A 45 -0.52 0.28 -5.90
C CYS A 45 -1.20 -0.66 -4.88
N LEU A 46 -1.63 -0.10 -3.75
CA LEU A 46 -2.28 -0.87 -2.69
C LEU A 46 -3.64 -1.39 -3.10
N THR A 47 -4.39 -0.66 -3.93
CA THR A 47 -5.70 -1.09 -4.44
C THR A 47 -5.59 -2.38 -5.25
N GLU A 48 -4.63 -2.46 -6.17
CA GLU A 48 -4.44 -3.65 -7.01
C GLU A 48 -4.08 -4.89 -6.16
N VAL A 49 -3.19 -4.72 -5.19
CA VAL A 49 -2.80 -5.81 -4.28
C VAL A 49 -3.94 -6.19 -3.34
N ALA A 50 -4.62 -5.21 -2.75
CA ALA A 50 -5.72 -5.45 -1.83
C ALA A 50 -6.91 -6.18 -2.49
N ASP A 51 -7.22 -5.87 -3.75
CA ASP A 51 -8.24 -6.61 -4.50
C ASP A 51 -7.78 -8.04 -4.80
N LYS A 52 -6.56 -8.20 -5.31
CA LYS A 52 -5.97 -9.50 -5.67
C LYS A 52 -5.88 -10.45 -4.48
N ASP A 53 -5.42 -9.95 -3.34
CA ASP A 53 -5.24 -10.71 -2.10
C ASP A 53 -6.48 -10.69 -1.18
N ARG A 54 -7.59 -10.08 -1.63
CA ARG A 54 -8.88 -10.03 -0.92
C ARG A 54 -8.75 -9.49 0.52
N TRP A 55 -8.07 -8.35 0.65
CA TRP A 55 -7.89 -7.68 1.93
C TRP A 55 -9.22 -7.25 2.55
N GLN A 56 -9.25 -7.24 3.88
CA GLN A 56 -10.42 -6.80 4.63
C GLN A 56 -10.62 -5.29 4.49
N SER A 57 -11.88 -4.84 4.49
CA SER A 57 -12.13 -3.40 4.53
C SER A 57 -11.58 -2.79 5.81
N GLY A 58 -10.97 -1.61 5.73
CA GLY A 58 -10.44 -0.92 6.89
C GLY A 58 -9.38 0.11 6.56
N ARG A 59 -8.79 0.66 7.61
CA ARG A 59 -7.71 1.65 7.51
C ARG A 59 -6.35 0.98 7.67
N TYR A 60 -5.50 1.21 6.69
CA TYR A 60 -4.15 0.71 6.61
C TYR A 60 -3.17 1.88 6.74
N HIS A 61 -2.05 1.66 7.42
CA HIS A 61 -0.91 2.55 7.43
C HIS A 61 0.11 2.02 6.42
N PHE A 62 0.65 2.88 5.58
CA PHE A 62 1.68 2.50 4.61
C PHE A 62 2.91 3.39 4.74
N THR A 63 4.07 2.82 4.44
CA THR A 63 5.35 3.53 4.35
C THR A 63 5.99 3.23 3.00
N VAL A 64 6.22 4.28 2.20
CA VAL A 64 6.96 4.23 0.94
C VAL A 64 8.45 4.33 1.25
N GLN A 65 9.23 3.36 0.77
CA GLN A 65 10.67 3.35 0.99
C GLN A 65 11.44 2.75 -0.18
N GLU A 66 12.70 3.14 -0.29
CA GLU A 66 13.69 2.49 -1.15
C GLU A 66 14.36 1.37 -0.35
N ARG A 67 14.52 0.19 -0.96
CA ARG A 67 15.29 -0.91 -0.37
C ARG A 67 16.48 -1.25 -1.26
N ASP A 68 17.58 -1.70 -0.65
CA ASP A 68 18.70 -2.29 -1.41
C ASP A 68 18.39 -3.72 -1.86
N ASP A 69 19.28 -4.31 -2.67
CA ASP A 69 19.19 -5.71 -3.09
C ASP A 69 19.21 -6.72 -1.93
N GLU A 70 19.62 -6.31 -0.72
CA GLU A 70 19.59 -7.13 0.50
C GLU A 70 18.26 -6.95 1.28
N GLY A 71 17.32 -6.14 0.77
CA GLY A 71 16.02 -5.85 1.38
C GLY A 71 16.08 -4.87 2.55
N ARG A 72 17.20 -4.18 2.77
CA ARG A 72 17.35 -3.19 3.84
C ARG A 72 16.77 -1.86 3.40
N ASN A 73 16.03 -1.20 4.29
CA ASN A 73 15.54 0.16 4.05
C ASN A 73 16.72 1.12 3.90
N LEU A 74 16.79 1.78 2.74
CA LEU A 74 17.76 2.82 2.42
C LEU A 74 17.23 4.21 2.76
N ASN A 75 15.95 4.46 2.46
CA ASN A 75 15.34 5.77 2.55
C ASN A 75 13.81 5.67 2.67
N GLU A 76 13.23 6.39 3.62
CA GLU A 76 11.78 6.58 3.73
C GLU A 76 11.38 7.83 2.93
N ILE A 77 10.51 7.67 1.94
CA ILE A 77 10.07 8.74 1.04
C ILE A 77 8.81 9.42 1.58
N ALA A 78 7.81 8.61 1.96
CA ALA A 78 6.52 9.08 2.42
C ALA A 78 5.84 8.04 3.30
N GLN A 79 4.89 8.46 4.12
CA GLN A 79 4.05 7.57 4.90
C GLN A 79 2.64 8.18 5.03
N GLY A 80 1.65 7.33 5.23
CA GLY A 80 0.28 7.78 5.30
C GLY A 80 -0.69 6.70 5.74
N TYR A 81 -1.96 7.10 5.78
CA TYR A 81 -3.06 6.16 6.00
C TYR A 81 -3.90 6.08 4.74
N TRP A 82 -4.19 4.86 4.32
CA TRP A 82 -5.04 4.55 3.19
C TRP A 82 -6.25 3.75 3.66
N GLU A 83 -7.43 4.07 3.12
CA GLU A 83 -8.68 3.40 3.46
C GLU A 83 -9.10 2.47 2.33
N TRP A 84 -9.28 1.19 2.64
CA TRP A 84 -9.75 0.18 1.70
C TRP A 84 -11.20 -0.20 2.01
N ALA A 85 -12.05 -0.16 0.99
CA ALA A 85 -13.40 -0.70 1.06
C ALA A 85 -13.49 -1.85 0.05
N ALA A 86 -13.56 -3.08 0.53
CA ALA A 86 -13.65 -4.29 -0.28
C ALA A 86 -15.00 -4.47 -1.01
N ASP A 87 -15.83 -3.42 -1.10
CA ASP A 87 -17.16 -3.47 -1.72
C ASP A 87 -17.07 -3.26 -3.24
N GLN A 88 -16.70 -4.34 -3.94
CA GLN A 88 -17.28 -4.66 -5.24
C GLN A 88 -17.49 -6.19 -5.29
N PRO A 89 -18.73 -6.70 -5.25
CA PRO A 89 -19.02 -7.91 -6.01
C PRO A 89 -18.64 -7.61 -7.45
N VAL A 90 -17.65 -8.34 -8.00
CA VAL A 90 -17.55 -8.51 -9.45
C VAL A 90 -18.94 -8.91 -9.93
N GLN A 91 -19.67 -7.97 -10.54
CA GLN A 91 -20.92 -8.32 -11.20
C GLN A 91 -20.55 -9.38 -12.23
N PRO A 92 -21.05 -10.63 -12.14
CA PRO A 92 -20.81 -11.59 -13.20
C PRO A 92 -21.44 -10.99 -14.45
N GLY A 93 -20.58 -10.59 -15.40
CA GLY A 93 -21.01 -10.14 -16.71
C GLY A 93 -22.05 -11.11 -17.24
N LYS A 94 -23.22 -10.54 -17.57
CA LYS A 94 -24.34 -11.23 -18.21
C LYS A 94 -23.83 -12.17 -19.32
N ARG A 95 -24.38 -13.39 -19.28
CA ARG A 95 -24.39 -14.39 -20.35
C ARG A 95 -24.61 -13.79 -21.74
#